data_AF-A0A7X8WKE3-F1
#
_entry.id   AF-A0A7X8WKE3-F1
#
_cell.length_a   1.000
_cell.length_b   1.000
_cell.length_c   1.000
_cell.angle_alpha   90.00
_cell.angle_beta   90.00
_cell.angle_gamma   90.00
#
_symmetry.space_group_name_H-M   'P 1'
#
loop_
_entity.id
_entity.type
_entity.pdbx_description
1 polymer ?
#
loop_
_entity_poly.entity_id
_entity_poly.type
_entity_poly.pdbx_seq_one_letter_code
_entity_poly.pdbx_strand_id
1 'polypeptide(L)'
;MKKQFLTLLLAIFFLSIYGQTDENLNVQELIEKGIELYDAEEYEQSIEVFTEALEIDPTSMIATYELALSYLAINDYENASKFSTKVINFKEEKMLIGA
;
A
#
# COMPACT_ATOMS: atom_id res chain seq x y z
N MET A 1 19.64 -21.21 39.58
CA MET A 1 19.24 -21.84 38.30
C MET A 1 17.89 -21.33 37.78
N LYS A 2 16.75 -21.54 38.47
CA LYS A 2 15.42 -21.09 37.98
C LYS A 2 15.26 -19.57 37.77
N LYS A 3 15.84 -18.73 38.65
CA LYS A 3 15.77 -17.26 38.53
C LYS A 3 16.61 -16.70 37.37
N GLN A 4 17.75 -17.33 37.08
CA GLN A 4 18.62 -16.96 35.95
C GLN A 4 17.99 -17.35 34.60
N PHE A 5 17.27 -18.46 34.57
CA PHE A 5 16.47 -18.87 33.42
C PHE A 5 15.31 -17.88 33.15
N LEU A 6 14.64 -17.42 34.21
CA LEU A 6 13.57 -16.43 34.11
C LEU A 6 14.07 -15.07 33.60
N THR A 7 15.25 -14.62 34.05
CA THR A 7 15.85 -13.38 33.54
C THR A 7 16.30 -13.49 32.09
N LEU A 8 16.77 -14.67 31.65
CA LEU A 8 17.14 -14.90 30.25
C LEU A 8 15.91 -14.89 29.32
N LEU A 9 14.80 -15.48 29.78
CA LEU A 9 13.50 -15.45 29.09
C LEU A 9 12.96 -14.02 28.94
N LEU A 10 13.10 -13.18 29.97
CA LEU A 10 12.70 -11.77 29.90
C LEU A 10 13.55 -10.99 28.89
N ALA A 11 14.87 -11.23 28.85
CA ALA A 11 15.77 -10.53 27.94
C ALA A 11 15.49 -10.84 26.45
N ILE A 12 15.10 -12.09 26.14
CA ILE A 12 14.67 -12.49 24.79
C ILE A 12 13.37 -11.78 24.39
N PHE A 13 12.43 -11.61 25.34
CA PHE A 13 11.18 -10.89 25.11
C PHE A 13 11.41 -9.40 24.80
N PHE A 14 12.43 -8.76 25.40
CA PHE A 14 12.80 -7.38 25.07
C PHE A 14 13.46 -7.26 23.70
N LEU A 15 14.26 -8.23 23.26
CA LEU A 15 14.84 -8.25 21.91
C LEU A 15 13.78 -8.31 20.81
N SER A 16 12.64 -8.96 21.06
CA SER A 16 11.49 -9.00 20.13
C SER A 16 10.77 -7.66 19.97
N ILE A 17 10.92 -6.74 20.93
CA ILE A 17 10.33 -5.39 20.86
C ILE A 17 11.24 -4.46 20.03
N TYR A 18 12.57 -4.64 20.11
CA TYR A 18 13.53 -3.88 19.32
C TYR A 18 13.75 -4.41 17.90
N GLY A 19 13.33 -5.65 17.61
CA GLY A 19 13.48 -6.29 16.30
C GLY A 19 12.34 -6.03 15.31
N GLN A 20 11.42 -5.09 15.60
CA GLN A 20 10.27 -4.75 14.73
C GLN A 20 10.35 -3.34 14.14
N THR A 21 11.55 -2.87 13.83
CA THR A 21 11.74 -1.75 12.89
C THR A 21 12.37 -2.30 11.61
N ASP A 22 11.62 -3.17 10.93
CA ASP A 22 11.95 -3.68 9.59
C ASP A 22 10.90 -3.10 8.63
N GLU A 23 11.28 -2.02 7.93
CA GLU A 23 11.20 -1.84 6.46
C GLU A 23 9.96 -2.36 5.70
N ASN A 24 8.82 -2.56 6.35
CA ASN A 24 7.54 -2.71 5.66
C ASN A 24 6.96 -1.32 5.54
N LEU A 25 7.21 -0.67 4.40
CA LEU A 25 6.39 0.44 3.94
C LEU A 25 4.94 0.01 4.10
N ASN A 26 4.21 0.73 4.95
CA ASN A 26 2.78 0.48 5.11
C ASN A 26 2.14 0.74 3.74
N VAL A 27 1.29 -0.16 3.24
CA VAL A 27 0.56 0.04 1.98
C VAL A 27 -0.10 1.42 1.93
N GLN A 28 -0.58 1.90 3.08
CA GLN A 28 -1.13 3.25 3.23
C GLN A 28 -0.11 4.37 2.93
N GLU A 29 1.14 4.23 3.36
CA GLU A 29 2.21 5.21 3.10
C GLU A 29 2.61 5.22 1.63
N LEU A 30 2.64 4.06 0.97
CA LEU A 30 2.83 3.98 -0.49
C LEU A 30 1.68 4.65 -1.23
N ILE A 31 0.44 4.45 -0.79
CA ILE A 31 -0.73 5.11 -1.38
C ILE A 31 -0.62 6.63 -1.22
N GLU A 32 -0.31 7.13 -0.02
CA GLU A 32 -0.14 8.57 0.24
C GLU A 32 0.96 9.17 -0.64
N LYS A 33 2.12 8.51 -0.72
CA LYS A 33 3.22 8.92 -1.59
C LYS A 33 2.83 8.93 -3.07
N GLY A 34 2.10 7.91 -3.52
CA GLY A 34 1.62 7.84 -4.91
C GLY A 34 0.67 8.99 -5.23
N ILE A 35 -0.22 9.35 -4.30
CA ILE A 35 -1.13 10.50 -4.45
C ILE A 35 -0.34 11.81 -4.53
N GLU A 36 0.67 12.00 -3.67
CA GLU A 36 1.53 13.19 -3.72
C GLU A 36 2.27 13.32 -5.07
N LEU A 37 2.77 12.20 -5.61
CA LEU A 37 3.40 12.17 -6.93
C LEU A 37 2.40 12.48 -8.05
N TYR A 38 1.19 11.94 -7.99
CA TYR A 38 0.12 12.24 -8.94
C TYR A 38 -0.25 13.73 -8.92
N ASP A 39 -0.41 14.31 -7.73
CA ASP A 39 -0.70 15.73 -7.54
C ASP A 39 0.45 16.64 -8.04
N ALA A 40 1.68 16.13 -8.00
CA ALA A 40 2.86 16.77 -8.59
C ALA A 40 2.98 16.56 -10.12
N GLU A 41 2.00 15.92 -10.76
CA GLU A 41 2.00 15.54 -12.19
C GLU A 41 3.11 14.54 -12.57
N GLU A 42 3.74 13.87 -11.59
CA GLU A 42 4.76 12.84 -11.77
C GLU A 42 4.10 11.46 -11.96
N TYR A 43 3.27 11.35 -12.99
CA TYR A 43 2.35 10.23 -13.18
C TYR A 43 3.05 8.87 -13.35
N GLU A 44 4.18 8.82 -14.06
CA GLU A 44 4.93 7.57 -14.23
C GLU A 44 5.49 7.05 -12.89
N GLN A 45 5.99 7.93 -12.03
CA GLN A 45 6.47 7.55 -10.69
C GLN A 45 5.31 7.16 -9.78
N SER A 46 4.18 7.87 -9.89
CA SER A 46 2.93 7.50 -9.22
C SER A 46 2.50 6.07 -9.58
N ILE A 47 2.55 5.71 -10.87
CA ILE A 47 2.25 4.34 -11.35
C ILE A 47 3.19 3.31 -10.70
N GLU A 48 4.49 3.58 -10.63
CA GLU A 48 5.46 2.68 -9.98
C GLU A 48 5.11 2.46 -8.51
N VAL A 49 4.85 3.54 -7.77
CA VAL A 49 4.53 3.48 -6.34
C VAL A 49 3.21 2.77 -6.05
N PHE A 50 2.16 3.04 -6.83
CA PHE A 50 0.89 2.31 -6.66
C PHE A 50 1.00 0.85 -7.06
N THR A 51 1.86 0.52 -8.03
CA THR A 51 2.15 -0.88 -8.39
C THR A 51 2.82 -1.60 -7.23
N GLU A 52 3.81 -0.98 -6.58
CA GLU A 52 4.44 -1.50 -5.36
C GLU A 52 3.41 -1.72 -4.24
N ALA A 53 2.51 -0.76 -4.01
CA ALA A 53 1.43 -0.90 -3.03
C ALA A 53 0.54 -2.14 -3.31
N LEU A 54 0.27 -2.43 -4.59
CA LEU A 54 -0.53 -3.57 -5.02
C LEU A 54 0.24 -4.90 -5.04
N GLU A 55 1.57 -4.88 -5.08
CA GLU A 55 2.38 -6.07 -4.86
C GLU A 55 2.31 -6.53 -3.40
N ILE A 56 2.21 -5.58 -2.45
CA ILE A 56 2.07 -5.85 -1.02
C ILE A 56 0.61 -6.19 -0.66
N ASP A 57 -0.36 -5.38 -1.09
CA ASP A 57 -1.80 -5.66 -0.95
C ASP A 57 -2.53 -5.62 -2.31
N PRO A 58 -2.64 -6.79 -2.97
CA PRO A 58 -3.34 -6.90 -4.26
C PRO A 58 -4.83 -6.56 -4.23
N THR A 59 -5.42 -6.46 -3.03
CA THR A 59 -6.84 -6.20 -2.80
C THR A 59 -7.14 -4.74 -2.49
N SER A 60 -6.12 -3.88 -2.38
CA SER A 60 -6.30 -2.45 -2.17
C SER A 60 -7.00 -1.80 -3.36
N MET A 61 -8.28 -1.50 -3.19
CA MET A 61 -9.08 -0.85 -4.24
C MET A 61 -8.79 0.64 -4.34
N ILE A 62 -8.25 1.26 -3.28
CA ILE A 62 -7.73 2.64 -3.32
C ILE A 62 -6.50 2.69 -4.24
N ALA A 63 -5.48 1.87 -3.99
CA ALA A 63 -4.31 1.81 -4.85
C ALA A 63 -4.67 1.44 -6.31
N THR A 64 -5.63 0.51 -6.48
CA THR A 64 -6.13 0.14 -7.83
C THR A 64 -6.82 1.32 -8.53
N TYR A 65 -7.57 2.14 -7.79
CA TYR A 65 -8.25 3.33 -8.32
C TYR A 65 -7.26 4.42 -8.71
N GLU A 66 -6.35 4.79 -7.81
CA GLU A 66 -5.35 5.82 -8.09
C GLU A 66 -4.37 5.42 -9.21
N LEU A 67 -4.04 4.13 -9.30
CA LEU A 67 -3.29 3.59 -10.43
C LEU A 67 -4.03 3.78 -11.75
N ALA A 68 -5.35 3.54 -11.77
CA ALA A 68 -6.17 3.75 -12.96
C ALA A 68 -6.21 5.23 -13.38
N LEU A 69 -6.29 6.16 -12.42
CA LEU A 69 -6.20 7.59 -12.67
C LEU A 69 -4.83 7.98 -13.22
N SER A 70 -3.76 7.42 -12.68
CA SER A 70 -2.39 7.69 -13.13
C SER A 70 -2.17 7.23 -14.58
N TYR A 71 -2.67 6.04 -14.94
CA TYR A 71 -2.66 5.59 -16.35
C TYR A 71 -3.52 6.48 -17.26
N LEU A 72 -4.66 6.96 -16.77
CA LEU A 72 -5.52 7.89 -17.52
C LEU A 72 -4.79 9.21 -17.81
N ALA A 73 -4.04 9.74 -16.83
CA ALA A 73 -3.30 10.99 -16.95
C ALA A 73 -2.21 10.93 -18.04
N ILE A 74 -1.57 9.77 -18.22
CA ILE A 74 -0.59 9.54 -19.30
C ILE A 74 -1.21 9.05 -20.61
N ASN A 75 -2.54 9.01 -20.71
CA ASN A 75 -3.30 8.53 -21.87
C ASN A 75 -3.11 7.03 -22.20
N ASP A 76 -2.69 6.22 -21.23
CA ASP A 76 -2.73 4.76 -21.34
C ASP A 76 -4.15 4.26 -21.04
N TYR A 77 -5.02 4.41 -22.02
CA TYR A 77 -6.43 4.06 -21.90
C TYR A 77 -6.67 2.56 -21.73
N GLU A 78 -5.74 1.70 -22.19
CA GLU A 78 -5.85 0.25 -22.04
C GLU A 78 -5.72 -0.14 -20.58
N ASN A 79 -4.64 0.30 -19.92
CA ASN A 79 -4.44 0.02 -18.50
C ASN A 79 -5.45 0.76 -17.63
N ALA A 80 -5.75 2.03 -17.93
CA ALA A 80 -6.77 2.78 -17.19
C ALA A 80 -8.14 2.06 -17.20
N SER A 81 -8.57 1.56 -18.36
CA SER A 81 -9.82 0.79 -18.50
C SER A 81 -9.78 -0.52 -17.72
N LYS A 82 -8.67 -1.27 -17.84
CA LYS A 82 -8.47 -2.54 -17.13
C LYS A 82 -8.59 -2.37 -15.61
N PHE A 83 -7.88 -1.41 -15.03
CA PHE A 83 -7.89 -1.19 -13.57
C PHE A 83 -9.19 -0.55 -13.09
N SER A 84 -9.76 0.40 -13.84
CA SER A 84 -11.09 0.96 -13.53
C SER A 84 -12.18 -0.12 -13.52
N THR A 85 -12.11 -1.07 -14.45
CA THR A 85 -13.04 -2.22 -14.50
C THR A 85 -12.88 -3.12 -13.27
N LYS A 86 -11.66 -3.30 -12.76
CA LYS A 86 -11.42 -4.01 -11.49
C LYS A 86 -12.10 -3.28 -10.32
N VAL A 87 -12.02 -1.95 -10.27
CA VAL A 87 -12.67 -1.11 -9.24
C VAL A 87 -14.18 -1.23 -9.28
N ILE A 88 -14.79 -1.02 -10.44
CA ILE A 88 -16.26 -1.02 -10.59
C ILE A 88 -16.86 -2.40 -10.30
N ASN A 89 -16.15 -3.48 -10.64
CA ASN A 89 -16.63 -4.84 -10.41
C ASN A 89 -16.34 -5.37 -9.00
N PHE A 90 -15.63 -4.61 -8.15
CA PHE A 90 -15.39 -5.00 -6.77
C PHE A 90 -16.69 -4.89 -5.97
N LYS A 91 -17.21 -6.04 -5.54
CA LYS A 91 -18.58 -6.17 -4.99
C LYS A 91 -18.71 -5.92 -3.48
N GLU A 92 -17.76 -5.25 -2.83
CA GLU A 92 -17.88 -4.95 -1.40
C GLU A 92 -18.42 -3.53 -1.14
N GLU A 93 -19.50 -3.48 -0.36
CA GLU A 93 -20.49 -2.42 -0.12
C GLU A 93 -19.95 -1.10 0.49
N LYS A 94 -18.63 -0.87 0.49
CA LYS A 94 -18.01 0.20 1.30
C LYS A 94 -17.12 1.21 0.58
N MET A 95 -17.07 1.24 -0.74
CA MET A 95 -16.39 2.35 -1.43
C MET A 95 -17.38 3.17 -2.22
N LEU A 96 -17.70 4.33 -1.65
CA LEU A 96 -17.64 5.66 -2.27
C LEU A 96 -18.23 6.66 -1.27
N ILE A 97 -17.40 7.21 -0.38
CA ILE A 97 -17.65 8.54 0.18
C ILE A 97 -16.50 9.40 -0.32
N GLY A 98 -16.64 9.84 -1.56
CA GLY A 98 -15.84 10.92 -2.15
C GLY A 98 -16.81 12.03 -2.56
N ALA A 99 -16.89 13.06 -1.71
CA ALA A 99 -17.40 14.39 -2.01
C ALA A 99 -16.48 15.39 -1.33
#